data_AF-A0A1E1LPU5-F1
#
_entry.id   AF-A0A1E1LPU5-F1
#
_cell.length_a   1.000
_cell.length_b   1.000
_cell.length_c   1.000
_cell.angle_alpha   90.00
_cell.angle_beta   90.00
_cell.angle_gamma   90.00
#
_symmetry.space_group_name_H-M   'P 1'
#
loop_
_entity.id
_entity.type
_entity.pdbx_description
1 polymer ?
#
loop_
_entity_poly.entity_id
_entity_poly.type
_entity_poly.pdbx_seq_one_letter_code
_entity_poly.pdbx_strand_id
1 'polypeptide(L)'
;MEEATPSTHIMLATAALLGVVAHLLLFNRIEVDTHPLLLLTTFCLSPVALQYTLSTTRLLSVLLTTIFTATLFISIAIYRQFFHPLRSFPGRRLAKLTQLHSLTLTARSGLKWHQVVQSLHSQYGDYVRTGPRELSIADPAAMRYILGYGAKPGKGPVYDSMEESVNTTRDRDFHTRRRKVWDSSLKTLVSTYKPQIEGFTSTFLTRIRSSLNSPFTINDVTIYYSYDVTTQLAFGQAGGFMSGTQSDTAKSVMAGLKEATFALGLLYHVPWIMTLLTTFAFLPGPLKVWNDWSEKMLQERKNRGTEKPDLMQYLIANTPDTKKGNNLLFADSRVIVAAGSDTTATALTTIFTILASSPTLVSQLRAEIDLRLTSNPSMFSCATSSPVLDSIINETLRLYPPTLFASQRTNLDIPLLIPSRLHTKSLSQEGTYIPRDTILSMPTYTLHRDARNFSRPTEFIPERWTTRPDLVLNRQAFIPFSTGMTNCPGKNLAMMELRDVVARTISEFDICLAESVVRDFDMEIFMKGTRDCFMATVPNIDVVFSARVHSSE
;
A
#
# COMPACT_ATOMS: atom_id res chain seq x y z
N MET A 1 26.96 -57.96 -6.27
CA MET A 1 27.64 -56.77 -6.82
C MET A 1 27.56 -55.69 -5.77
N GLU A 2 28.62 -55.49 -4.99
CA GLU A 2 28.74 -54.29 -4.14
C GLU A 2 28.93 -53.09 -5.07
N GLU A 3 27.98 -52.16 -5.08
CA GLU A 3 28.18 -50.87 -5.73
C GLU A 3 29.31 -50.14 -5.00
N ALA A 4 30.42 -49.91 -5.70
CA ALA A 4 31.54 -49.14 -5.17
C ALA A 4 31.05 -47.73 -4.81
N THR A 5 31.04 -47.42 -3.52
CA THR A 5 30.69 -46.08 -3.04
C THR A 5 31.70 -45.07 -3.60
N PRO A 6 31.25 -43.97 -4.25
CA PRO A 6 32.15 -42.99 -4.82
C PRO A 6 33.08 -42.42 -3.74
N SER A 7 34.34 -42.17 -4.08
CA SER A 7 35.28 -41.59 -3.11
C SER A 7 34.73 -40.28 -2.54
N THR A 8 34.97 -40.02 -1.25
CA THR A 8 34.45 -38.84 -0.55
C THR A 8 34.77 -37.54 -1.30
N HIS A 9 35.96 -37.43 -1.88
CA HIS A 9 36.37 -36.27 -2.69
C HIS A 9 35.48 -36.05 -3.92
N ILE A 10 35.09 -37.12 -4.62
CA ILE A 10 34.17 -37.04 -5.77
C ILE A 10 32.80 -36.54 -5.31
N MET A 11 32.31 -37.02 -4.17
CA MET A 11 31.00 -36.59 -3.63
C MET A 11 31.00 -35.09 -3.27
N LEU A 12 32.06 -34.62 -2.60
CA LEU A 12 32.18 -33.20 -2.22
C LEU A 12 32.29 -32.30 -3.45
N ALA A 13 33.09 -32.68 -4.45
CA ALA A 13 33.20 -31.95 -5.72
C ALA A 13 31.87 -31.94 -6.48
N THR A 14 31.14 -33.06 -6.47
CA THR A 14 29.81 -33.16 -7.10
C THR A 14 28.80 -32.25 -6.41
N ALA A 15 28.76 -32.22 -5.08
CA ALA A 15 27.89 -31.32 -4.32
C ALA A 15 28.19 -29.85 -4.64
N ALA A 16 29.48 -29.48 -4.72
CA ALA A 16 29.92 -28.15 -5.11
C ALA A 16 29.43 -27.77 -6.51
N LEU A 17 29.62 -28.64 -7.50
CA LEU A 17 29.17 -28.44 -8.88
C LEU A 17 27.64 -28.32 -8.97
N LEU A 18 26.91 -29.19 -8.28
CA LEU A 18 25.45 -29.17 -8.26
C LEU A 18 24.91 -27.86 -7.68
N GLY A 19 25.57 -27.27 -6.68
CA GLY A 19 25.18 -25.95 -6.16
C GLY A 19 25.27 -24.86 -7.24
N VAL A 20 26.34 -24.86 -8.05
CA VAL A 20 26.50 -23.93 -9.17
C VAL A 20 25.47 -24.20 -10.27
N VAL A 21 25.25 -25.47 -10.63
CA VAL A 21 24.28 -25.87 -11.65
C VAL A 21 22.84 -25.51 -11.22
N ALA A 22 22.49 -25.75 -9.97
CA ALA A 22 21.19 -25.38 -9.40
C ALA A 22 20.97 -23.87 -9.49
N HIS A 23 21.98 -23.05 -9.21
CA HIS A 23 21.87 -21.61 -9.43
C HIS A 23 21.55 -21.29 -10.90
N LEU A 24 22.38 -21.76 -11.85
CA LEU A 24 22.31 -21.33 -13.24
C LEU A 24 21.07 -21.86 -13.99
N LEU A 25 20.59 -23.05 -13.64
CA LEU A 25 19.48 -23.71 -14.32
C LEU A 25 18.13 -23.53 -13.62
N LEU A 26 18.11 -23.45 -12.28
CA LEU A 26 16.87 -23.37 -11.49
C LEU A 26 16.66 -21.95 -10.95
N PHE A 27 17.50 -21.50 -10.02
CA PHE A 27 17.27 -20.26 -9.26
C PHE A 27 17.41 -18.97 -10.09
N ASN A 28 18.11 -19.03 -11.23
CA ASN A 28 18.22 -17.89 -12.16
C ASN A 28 17.10 -17.89 -13.23
N ARG A 29 16.26 -18.93 -13.28
CA ARG A 29 15.21 -19.07 -14.32
C ARG A 29 13.80 -19.13 -13.78
N ILE A 30 13.63 -19.55 -12.52
CA ILE A 30 12.32 -19.77 -11.90
C ILE A 30 12.14 -18.83 -10.72
N GLU A 31 10.95 -18.26 -10.62
CA GLU A 31 10.52 -17.46 -9.48
C GLU A 31 10.20 -18.38 -8.29
N VAL A 32 11.24 -18.73 -7.54
CA VAL A 32 11.14 -19.65 -6.39
C VAL A 32 10.48 -18.99 -5.16
N ASP A 33 10.29 -17.67 -5.16
CA ASP A 33 9.75 -16.90 -4.03
C ASP A 33 8.31 -17.27 -3.66
N THR A 34 7.58 -17.92 -4.58
CA THR A 34 6.21 -18.42 -4.39
C THR A 34 6.15 -19.82 -3.75
N HIS A 35 7.29 -20.51 -3.60
CA HIS A 35 7.36 -21.87 -3.09
C HIS A 35 8.31 -22.02 -1.87
N PRO A 36 8.25 -21.13 -0.85
CA PRO A 36 9.23 -21.11 0.23
C PRO A 36 9.24 -22.40 1.06
N LEU A 37 8.08 -23.01 1.29
CA LEU A 37 7.99 -24.27 2.02
C LEU A 37 8.66 -25.42 1.28
N LEU A 38 8.43 -25.54 -0.02
CA LEU A 38 9.07 -26.57 -0.84
C LEU A 38 10.58 -26.44 -0.76
N LEU A 39 11.11 -25.22 -0.85
CA LEU A 39 12.55 -25.00 -0.69
C LEU A 39 13.01 -25.40 0.71
N LEU A 40 12.35 -24.88 1.75
CA LEU A 40 12.74 -25.11 3.13
C LEU A 40 12.75 -26.61 3.48
N THR A 41 11.69 -27.34 3.11
CA THR A 41 11.60 -28.78 3.35
C THR A 41 12.65 -29.54 2.57
N THR A 42 12.90 -29.18 1.31
CA THR A 42 13.93 -29.82 0.48
C THR A 42 15.31 -29.63 1.09
N PHE A 43 15.68 -28.43 1.51
CA PHE A 43 16.96 -28.17 2.16
C PHE A 43 17.09 -28.89 3.52
N CYS A 44 16.05 -28.85 4.36
CA CYS A 44 16.05 -29.48 5.69
C CYS A 44 16.09 -31.02 5.62
N LEU A 45 15.41 -31.63 4.66
CA LEU A 45 15.35 -33.09 4.50
C LEU A 45 16.51 -33.64 3.68
N SER A 46 17.21 -32.80 2.91
CA SER A 46 18.33 -33.24 2.06
C SER A 46 19.42 -34.05 2.80
N PRO A 47 19.86 -33.71 4.04
CA PRO A 47 20.90 -34.49 4.70
C PRO A 47 20.42 -35.89 5.09
N VAL A 48 19.15 -36.00 5.50
CA VAL A 48 18.51 -37.28 5.86
C VAL A 48 18.31 -38.13 4.62
N ALA A 49 17.80 -37.54 3.54
CA ALA A 49 17.63 -38.23 2.27
C ALA A 49 18.96 -38.75 1.72
N LEU A 50 20.03 -37.94 1.76
CA LEU A 50 21.38 -38.35 1.34
C LEU A 50 21.91 -39.51 2.20
N GLN A 51 21.67 -39.47 3.51
CA GLN A 51 22.08 -40.55 4.43
C GLN A 51 21.45 -41.90 4.03
N TYR A 52 20.16 -41.93 3.71
CA TYR A 52 19.48 -43.18 3.33
C TYR A 52 19.77 -43.61 1.88
N THR A 53 19.83 -42.67 0.94
CA THR A 53 19.98 -42.99 -0.50
C THR A 53 21.40 -43.36 -0.87
N LEU A 54 22.40 -42.72 -0.27
CA LEU A 54 23.81 -42.96 -0.56
C LEU A 54 24.51 -43.76 0.53
N SER A 55 23.78 -44.21 1.55
CA SER A 55 24.32 -44.94 2.71
C SER A 55 25.50 -44.21 3.37
N THR A 56 25.48 -42.87 3.38
CA THR A 56 26.57 -42.02 3.92
C THR A 56 26.47 -41.86 5.43
N THR A 57 27.58 -41.48 6.08
CA THR A 57 27.52 -41.06 7.48
C THR A 57 26.77 -39.74 7.63
N ARG A 58 26.14 -39.51 8.79
CA ARG A 58 25.45 -38.25 9.10
C ARG A 58 26.36 -37.03 8.91
N LEU A 59 27.62 -37.14 9.32
CA LEU A 59 28.61 -36.07 9.17
C LEU A 59 28.85 -35.75 7.69
N LEU A 60 29.03 -36.77 6.85
CA LEU A 60 29.23 -36.58 5.41
C LEU A 60 28.00 -35.97 4.74
N SER A 61 26.79 -36.41 5.08
CA SER A 61 25.56 -35.82 4.53
C SER A 61 25.40 -34.33 4.87
N VAL A 62 25.68 -33.95 6.12
CA VAL A 62 25.65 -32.54 6.55
C VAL A 62 26.72 -31.73 5.80
N LEU A 63 27.91 -32.28 5.63
CA LEU A 63 28.99 -31.62 4.89
C LEU A 63 28.62 -31.41 3.41
N LEU A 64 28.04 -32.42 2.76
CA LEU A 64 27.58 -32.33 1.36
C LEU A 64 26.51 -31.24 1.18
N THR A 65 25.48 -31.23 2.03
CA THR A 65 24.44 -30.19 2.00
C THR A 65 25.02 -28.80 2.26
N THR A 66 25.98 -28.69 3.18
CA THR A 66 26.65 -27.41 3.49
C THR A 66 27.46 -26.90 2.31
N ILE A 67 28.25 -27.76 1.66
CA ILE A 67 29.05 -27.41 0.48
C ILE A 67 28.14 -27.01 -0.68
N PHE A 68 27.11 -27.80 -0.98
CA PHE A 68 26.12 -27.47 -2.01
C PHE A 68 25.50 -26.09 -1.76
N THR A 69 25.08 -25.82 -0.52
CA THR A 69 24.45 -24.55 -0.15
C THR A 69 25.43 -23.37 -0.24
N ALA A 70 26.67 -23.56 0.22
CA ALA A 70 27.71 -22.54 0.14
C ALA A 70 28.06 -22.20 -1.32
N THR A 71 28.27 -23.19 -2.19
CA THR A 71 28.59 -22.93 -3.60
C THR A 71 27.40 -22.34 -4.36
N LEU A 72 26.16 -22.73 -4.02
CA LEU A 72 24.95 -22.10 -4.54
C LEU A 72 24.94 -20.60 -4.23
N PHE A 73 25.09 -20.20 -2.96
CA PHE A 73 25.06 -18.78 -2.57
C PHE A 73 26.26 -17.99 -3.11
N ILE A 74 27.46 -18.57 -3.15
CA ILE A 74 28.64 -17.95 -3.75
C ILE A 74 28.40 -17.70 -5.24
N SER A 75 27.88 -18.69 -5.97
CA SER A 75 27.54 -18.57 -7.39
C SER A 75 26.50 -17.46 -7.63
N ILE A 76 25.44 -17.40 -6.81
CA ILE A 76 24.44 -16.33 -6.85
C ILE A 76 25.08 -14.96 -6.61
N ALA A 77 25.95 -14.83 -5.61
CA ALA A 77 26.60 -13.57 -5.28
C ALA A 77 27.52 -13.07 -6.40
N ILE A 78 28.34 -13.96 -6.98
CA ILE A 78 29.21 -13.65 -8.13
C ILE A 78 28.37 -13.18 -9.31
N TYR A 79 27.31 -13.90 -9.66
CA TYR A 79 26.41 -13.50 -10.74
C TYR A 79 25.77 -12.15 -10.50
N ARG A 80 25.18 -11.93 -9.31
CA ARG A 80 24.52 -10.67 -8.94
C ARG A 80 25.45 -9.46 -9.02
N GLN A 81 26.72 -9.66 -8.66
CA GLN A 81 27.74 -8.62 -8.65
C GLN A 81 28.27 -8.28 -10.05
N PHE A 82 28.58 -9.29 -10.86
CA PHE A 82 29.35 -9.09 -12.10
C PHE A 82 28.56 -9.30 -13.39
N PHE A 83 27.58 -10.21 -13.38
CA PHE A 83 26.90 -10.68 -14.59
C PHE A 83 25.43 -10.27 -14.66
N HIS A 84 24.85 -9.80 -13.56
CA HIS A 84 23.45 -9.42 -13.51
C HIS A 84 23.13 -8.29 -14.51
N PRO A 85 22.02 -8.37 -15.26
CA PRO A 85 21.63 -7.34 -16.22
C PRO A 85 21.52 -5.93 -15.62
N LEU A 86 21.16 -5.83 -14.33
CA LEU A 86 21.07 -4.56 -13.59
C LEU A 86 22.41 -4.05 -13.00
N ARG A 87 23.57 -4.57 -13.44
CA ARG A 87 24.88 -4.17 -12.88
C ARG A 87 25.22 -2.69 -13.10
N SER A 88 24.74 -2.11 -14.21
CA SER A 88 24.97 -0.71 -14.59
C SER A 88 24.16 0.28 -13.76
N PHE A 89 23.06 -0.16 -13.13
CA PHE A 89 22.23 0.72 -12.33
C PHE A 89 22.91 1.04 -10.98
N PRO A 90 22.93 2.32 -10.57
CA PRO A 90 23.53 2.74 -9.31
C PRO A 90 22.66 2.31 -8.11
N GLY A 91 23.25 2.27 -6.92
CA GLY A 91 22.58 1.83 -5.70
C GLY A 91 23.58 1.28 -4.69
N ARG A 92 23.12 1.02 -3.46
CA ARG A 92 23.97 0.50 -2.39
C ARG A 92 24.51 -0.89 -2.75
N ARG A 93 25.79 -1.15 -2.45
CA ARG A 93 26.44 -2.43 -2.80
C ARG A 93 25.69 -3.65 -2.28
N LEU A 94 25.22 -3.61 -1.03
CA LEU A 94 24.47 -4.73 -0.43
C LEU A 94 23.09 -4.93 -1.07
N ALA A 95 22.44 -3.86 -1.54
CA ALA A 95 21.17 -3.98 -2.29
C ALA A 95 21.35 -4.78 -3.58
N LYS A 96 22.52 -4.71 -4.22
CA LYS A 96 22.83 -5.50 -5.43
C LYS A 96 22.88 -7.01 -5.14
N LEU A 97 23.19 -7.41 -3.89
CA LEU A 97 23.42 -8.79 -3.50
C LEU A 97 22.20 -9.43 -2.80
N THR A 98 21.51 -8.70 -1.93
CA THR A 98 20.42 -9.27 -1.10
C THR A 98 19.33 -8.27 -0.76
N GLN A 99 18.08 -8.76 -0.68
CA GLN A 99 16.93 -7.99 -0.18
C GLN A 99 16.92 -7.80 1.33
N LEU A 100 17.68 -8.61 2.07
CA LEU A 100 17.81 -8.43 3.52
C LEU A 100 18.42 -7.07 3.88
N HIS A 101 19.11 -6.43 2.93
CA HIS A 101 19.59 -5.07 3.12
C HIS A 101 18.44 -4.05 3.23
N SER A 102 17.45 -4.13 2.33
CA SER A 102 16.26 -3.26 2.37
C SER A 102 15.46 -3.49 3.65
N LEU A 103 15.24 -4.76 4.02
CA LEU A 103 14.67 -5.13 5.31
C LEU A 103 15.41 -4.47 6.49
N THR A 104 16.75 -4.53 6.49
CA THR A 104 17.58 -3.93 7.55
C THR A 104 17.44 -2.40 7.60
N LEU A 105 17.43 -1.74 6.43
CA LEU A 105 17.25 -0.28 6.36
C LEU A 105 15.85 0.13 6.84
N THR A 106 14.81 -0.61 6.44
CA THR A 106 13.43 -0.41 6.88
C THR A 106 13.32 -0.55 8.39
N ALA A 107 13.88 -1.60 8.98
CA ALA A 107 13.92 -1.78 10.44
C ALA A 107 14.67 -0.63 11.14
N ARG A 108 15.89 -0.28 10.69
CA ARG A 108 16.70 0.78 11.30
C ARG A 108 16.09 2.18 11.20
N SER A 109 15.34 2.44 10.13
CA SER A 109 14.62 3.70 9.95
C SER A 109 13.34 3.80 10.79
N GLY A 110 12.93 2.72 11.46
CA GLY A 110 11.66 2.65 12.17
C GLY A 110 10.45 2.61 11.23
N LEU A 111 10.53 1.78 10.17
CA LEU A 111 9.53 1.66 9.10
C LEU A 111 9.37 2.93 8.26
N LYS A 112 10.43 3.68 7.98
CA LYS A 112 10.37 4.91 7.16
C LYS A 112 11.02 4.70 5.79
N TRP A 113 10.64 3.61 5.13
CA TRP A 113 11.23 3.22 3.84
C TRP A 113 11.10 4.31 2.77
N HIS A 114 9.97 5.01 2.71
CA HIS A 114 9.78 6.18 1.83
C HIS A 114 10.87 7.26 1.99
N GLN A 115 11.34 7.54 3.22
CA GLN A 115 12.44 8.50 3.47
C GLN A 115 13.79 7.91 3.05
N VAL A 116 14.00 6.61 3.26
CA VAL A 116 15.19 5.91 2.78
C VAL A 116 15.26 6.01 1.25
N VAL A 117 14.18 5.70 0.54
CA VAL A 117 14.10 5.80 -0.93
C VAL A 117 14.31 7.23 -1.41
N GLN A 118 13.71 8.23 -0.75
CA GLN A 118 13.97 9.64 -1.03
C GLN A 118 15.48 9.95 -0.96
N SER A 119 16.15 9.54 0.12
CA SER A 119 17.59 9.78 0.30
C SER A 119 18.44 9.07 -0.75
N LEU A 120 18.02 7.87 -1.17
CA LEU A 120 18.71 7.11 -2.22
C LEU A 120 18.59 7.81 -3.58
N HIS A 121 17.42 8.34 -3.92
CA HIS A 121 17.25 9.12 -5.15
C HIS A 121 18.05 10.42 -5.13
N SER A 122 18.12 11.12 -3.98
CA SER A 122 19.02 12.27 -3.83
C SER A 122 20.49 11.93 -4.05
N GLN A 123 20.91 10.71 -3.68
CA GLN A 123 22.31 10.27 -3.81
C GLN A 123 22.65 9.69 -5.19
N TYR A 124 21.77 8.88 -5.77
CA TYR A 124 22.06 8.05 -6.95
C TYR A 124 21.32 8.50 -8.23
N GLY A 125 20.39 9.44 -8.13
CA GLY A 125 19.58 9.93 -9.26
C GLY A 125 18.28 9.15 -9.47
N ASP A 126 17.75 9.20 -10.70
CA ASP A 126 16.37 8.76 -10.98
C ASP A 126 16.17 7.25 -10.99
N TYR A 127 17.21 6.46 -11.28
CA TYR A 127 17.12 5.01 -11.40
C TYR A 127 18.03 4.36 -10.36
N VAL A 128 17.43 3.80 -9.31
CA VAL A 128 18.17 3.28 -8.16
C VAL A 128 17.87 1.81 -7.96
N ARG A 129 18.93 0.99 -7.91
CA ARG A 129 18.83 -0.42 -7.57
C ARG A 129 18.65 -0.58 -6.06
N THR A 130 17.44 -0.94 -5.64
CA THR A 130 17.04 -1.17 -4.25
C THR A 130 17.08 -2.64 -3.85
N GLY A 131 17.28 -3.54 -4.81
CA GLY A 131 17.44 -4.97 -4.54
C GLY A 131 18.10 -5.71 -5.71
N PRO A 132 18.31 -7.04 -5.59
CA PRO A 132 19.02 -7.80 -6.61
C PRO A 132 18.36 -7.69 -8.00
N ARG A 133 17.04 -7.82 -8.07
CA ARG A 133 16.23 -7.64 -9.29
C ARG A 133 15.28 -6.43 -9.23
N GLU A 134 15.58 -5.44 -8.39
CA GLU A 134 14.67 -4.33 -8.09
C GLU A 134 15.25 -2.96 -8.43
N LEU A 135 14.44 -2.14 -9.12
CA LEU A 135 14.69 -0.73 -9.38
C LEU A 135 13.57 0.14 -8.80
N SER A 136 13.97 1.20 -8.10
CA SER A 136 13.12 2.35 -7.80
C SER A 136 13.38 3.45 -8.82
N ILE A 137 12.31 4.01 -9.38
CA ILE A 137 12.35 4.94 -10.52
C ILE A 137 11.60 6.22 -10.17
N ALA A 138 12.34 7.30 -9.98
CA ALA A 138 11.82 8.64 -9.72
C ALA A 138 11.82 9.56 -10.95
N ASP A 139 11.97 8.98 -12.15
CA ASP A 139 11.86 9.72 -13.41
C ASP A 139 10.37 9.93 -13.80
N PRO A 140 9.89 11.18 -13.88
CA PRO A 140 8.51 11.45 -14.30
C PRO A 140 8.17 10.95 -15.70
N ALA A 141 9.15 10.85 -16.61
CA ALA A 141 8.95 10.39 -17.97
C ALA A 141 8.68 8.88 -18.06
N ALA A 142 9.26 8.10 -17.14
CA ALA A 142 9.04 6.65 -17.05
C ALA A 142 7.61 6.28 -16.63
N MET A 143 6.88 7.20 -15.98
CA MET A 143 5.56 6.94 -15.42
C MET A 143 4.55 6.39 -16.42
N ARG A 144 4.47 6.96 -17.63
CA ARG A 144 3.54 6.48 -18.65
C ARG A 144 3.83 5.05 -19.11
N TYR A 145 5.09 4.61 -19.02
CA TYR A 145 5.55 3.30 -19.46
C TYR A 145 5.37 2.22 -18.40
N ILE A 146 5.41 2.61 -17.12
CA ILE A 146 5.33 1.69 -15.97
C ILE A 146 3.89 1.63 -15.41
N LEU A 147 3.22 2.79 -15.29
CA LEU A 147 1.91 2.90 -14.64
C LEU A 147 0.79 3.38 -15.59
N GLY A 148 1.08 3.79 -16.82
CA GLY A 148 0.08 4.31 -17.76
C GLY A 148 -0.97 3.29 -18.22
N TYR A 149 -2.04 3.77 -18.87
CA TYR A 149 -3.17 2.94 -19.35
C TYR A 149 -2.81 1.87 -20.40
N GLY A 150 -1.64 1.97 -21.03
CA GLY A 150 -1.09 0.96 -21.95
C GLY A 150 0.22 0.34 -21.47
N ALA A 151 0.57 0.53 -20.19
CA ALA A 151 1.81 0.02 -19.64
C ALA A 151 1.87 -1.52 -19.73
N LYS A 152 3.05 -2.03 -20.09
CA LYS A 152 3.33 -3.46 -20.18
C LYS A 152 3.56 -4.10 -18.80
N PRO A 153 4.27 -3.46 -17.85
CA PRO A 153 4.45 -4.03 -16.53
C PRO A 153 3.12 -4.30 -15.80
N GLY A 154 2.91 -5.54 -15.38
CA GLY A 154 1.81 -5.97 -14.52
C GLY A 154 2.17 -5.84 -13.04
N LYS A 155 1.39 -6.45 -12.14
CA LYS A 155 1.73 -6.51 -10.71
C LYS A 155 2.95 -7.42 -10.48
N GLY A 156 3.81 -6.99 -9.56
CA GLY A 156 5.01 -7.73 -9.17
C GLY A 156 4.70 -8.94 -8.26
N PRO A 157 5.74 -9.69 -7.87
CA PRO A 157 5.58 -10.96 -7.16
C PRO A 157 5.17 -10.84 -5.69
N VAL A 158 5.36 -9.67 -5.06
CA VAL A 158 4.87 -9.47 -3.68
C VAL A 158 3.37 -9.74 -3.55
N TYR A 159 2.60 -9.53 -4.62
CA TYR A 159 1.16 -9.73 -4.60
C TYR A 159 0.74 -11.21 -4.56
N ASP A 160 1.62 -12.15 -4.94
CA ASP A 160 1.34 -13.60 -4.82
C ASP A 160 1.43 -14.11 -3.38
N SER A 161 2.05 -13.33 -2.48
CA SER A 161 2.06 -13.63 -1.05
C SER A 161 0.70 -13.35 -0.37
N MET A 162 -0.21 -12.72 -1.10
CA MET A 162 -1.56 -12.35 -0.67
C MET A 162 -2.61 -13.17 -1.43
N GLU A 163 -3.81 -13.29 -0.87
CA GLU A 163 -4.91 -13.96 -1.56
C GLU A 163 -5.34 -13.22 -2.83
N GLU A 164 -5.76 -13.96 -3.86
CA GLU A 164 -6.19 -13.41 -5.14
C GLU A 164 -7.48 -12.58 -5.02
N SER A 165 -7.39 -11.31 -5.39
CA SER A 165 -8.47 -10.31 -5.43
C SER A 165 -8.30 -9.41 -6.65
N VAL A 166 -9.25 -8.50 -6.88
CA VAL A 166 -9.07 -7.43 -7.88
C VAL A 166 -7.79 -6.60 -7.60
N ASN A 167 -7.38 -6.46 -6.34
CA ASN A 167 -6.21 -5.66 -5.94
C ASN A 167 -4.88 -6.44 -5.90
N THR A 168 -4.88 -7.77 -5.98
CA THR A 168 -3.65 -8.55 -5.83
C THR A 168 -3.34 -9.42 -7.05
N THR A 169 -4.34 -9.77 -7.87
CA THR A 169 -4.13 -10.61 -9.05
C THR A 169 -3.07 -10.05 -10.01
N ARG A 170 -2.16 -10.92 -10.47
CA ARG A 170 -1.18 -10.63 -11.52
C ARG A 170 -1.73 -10.93 -12.92
N ASP A 171 -2.86 -11.64 -13.04
CA ASP A 171 -3.55 -11.91 -14.31
C ASP A 171 -4.26 -10.63 -14.79
N ARG A 172 -3.76 -10.08 -15.91
CA ARG A 172 -4.28 -8.85 -16.51
C ARG A 172 -5.69 -9.00 -17.05
N ASP A 173 -6.02 -10.16 -17.61
CA ASP A 173 -7.31 -10.40 -18.25
C ASP A 173 -8.38 -10.63 -17.18
N PHE A 174 -8.04 -11.42 -16.15
CA PHE A 174 -8.88 -11.54 -14.96
C PHE A 174 -9.09 -10.19 -14.27
N HIS A 175 -8.01 -9.42 -14.04
CA HIS A 175 -8.12 -8.07 -13.48
C HIS A 175 -9.08 -7.21 -14.30
N THR A 176 -8.93 -7.17 -15.62
CA THR A 176 -9.76 -6.34 -16.51
C THR A 176 -11.24 -6.70 -16.40
N ARG A 177 -11.57 -8.00 -16.43
CA ARG A 177 -12.96 -8.46 -16.27
C ARG A 177 -13.50 -8.13 -14.87
N ARG A 178 -12.75 -8.44 -13.81
CA ARG A 178 -13.19 -8.21 -12.43
C ARG A 178 -13.33 -6.72 -12.13
N ARG A 179 -12.40 -5.89 -12.61
CA ARG A 179 -12.41 -4.44 -12.45
C ARG A 179 -13.62 -3.79 -13.13
N LYS A 180 -14.05 -4.30 -14.28
CA LYS A 180 -15.26 -3.81 -14.96
C LYS A 180 -16.50 -3.97 -14.09
N VAL A 181 -16.63 -5.08 -13.34
CA VAL A 181 -17.73 -5.29 -12.38
C VAL A 181 -17.64 -4.26 -11.26
N TRP A 182 -16.46 -4.08 -10.66
CA TRP A 182 -16.26 -3.10 -9.60
C TRP A 182 -16.61 -1.68 -10.02
N ASP A 183 -16.10 -1.21 -11.16
CA ASP A 183 -16.33 0.15 -11.62
C ASP A 183 -17.81 0.40 -11.98
N SER A 184 -18.49 -0.59 -12.58
CA SER A 184 -19.91 -0.46 -12.91
C SER A 184 -20.79 -0.47 -11.64
N SER A 185 -20.48 -1.32 -10.68
CA SER A 185 -21.17 -1.40 -9.39
C SER A 185 -21.01 -0.11 -8.58
N LEU A 186 -19.76 0.36 -8.41
CA LEU A 186 -19.49 1.60 -7.67
C LEU A 186 -20.18 2.80 -8.32
N LYS A 187 -20.18 2.89 -9.66
CA LYS A 187 -20.92 3.94 -10.39
C LYS A 187 -22.42 3.88 -10.11
N THR A 188 -23.00 2.68 -10.08
CA THR A 188 -24.43 2.48 -9.83
C THR A 188 -24.81 2.84 -8.39
N LEU A 189 -23.93 2.54 -7.43
CA LEU A 189 -24.18 2.70 -6.00
C LEU A 189 -23.97 4.13 -5.47
N VAL A 190 -23.41 5.06 -6.26
CA VAL A 190 -23.09 6.43 -5.79
C VAL A 190 -24.29 7.12 -5.14
N SER A 191 -25.47 7.06 -5.75
CA SER A 191 -26.68 7.71 -5.22
C SER A 191 -27.18 7.06 -3.93
N THR A 192 -26.96 5.75 -3.77
CA THR A 192 -27.27 5.01 -2.54
C THR A 192 -26.28 5.31 -1.43
N TYR A 193 -25.00 5.47 -1.76
CA TYR A 193 -23.93 5.69 -0.80
C TYR A 193 -23.90 7.10 -0.24
N LYS A 194 -24.23 8.11 -1.05
CA LYS A 194 -24.24 9.52 -0.64
C LYS A 194 -25.00 9.77 0.70
N PRO A 195 -26.30 9.42 0.83
CA PRO A 195 -27.03 9.66 2.08
C PRO A 195 -26.51 8.81 3.25
N GLN A 196 -25.90 7.66 2.99
CA GLN A 196 -25.29 6.83 4.05
C GLN A 196 -24.05 7.51 4.62
N ILE A 197 -23.18 8.04 3.76
CA ILE A 197 -21.99 8.82 4.15
C ILE A 197 -22.41 10.03 4.98
N GLU A 198 -23.39 10.80 4.52
CA GLU A 198 -23.93 11.96 5.24
C GLU A 198 -24.49 11.60 6.63
N GLY A 199 -25.10 10.41 6.74
CA GLY A 199 -25.55 9.83 8.01
C GLY A 199 -24.39 9.56 8.97
N PHE A 200 -23.34 8.86 8.53
CA PHE A 200 -22.15 8.63 9.35
C PHE A 200 -21.43 9.91 9.71
N THR A 201 -21.37 10.89 8.80
CA THR A 201 -20.78 12.19 9.11
C THR A 201 -21.56 12.88 10.21
N SER A 202 -22.89 12.77 10.23
CA SER A 202 -23.71 13.29 11.33
C SER A 202 -23.37 12.63 12.68
N THR A 203 -23.10 11.32 12.67
CA THR A 203 -22.60 10.60 13.86
C THR A 203 -21.20 11.07 14.27
N PHE A 204 -20.29 11.28 13.31
CA PHE A 204 -18.97 11.85 13.54
C PHE A 204 -19.03 13.21 14.22
N LEU A 205 -19.86 14.12 13.71
CA LEU A 205 -20.06 15.45 14.30
C LEU A 205 -20.67 15.34 15.70
N THR A 206 -21.61 14.41 15.92
CA THR A 206 -22.18 14.16 17.25
C THR A 206 -21.10 13.72 18.26
N ARG A 207 -20.14 12.90 17.83
CA ARG A 207 -18.99 12.52 18.66
C ARG A 207 -18.13 13.73 19.02
N ILE A 208 -17.87 14.63 18.07
CA ILE A 208 -17.18 15.90 18.35
C ILE A 208 -17.97 16.75 19.35
N ARG A 209 -19.29 16.90 19.18
CA ARG A 209 -20.15 17.66 20.11
C ARG A 209 -20.07 17.13 21.54
N SER A 210 -19.92 15.82 21.72
CA SER A 210 -19.80 15.19 23.04
C SER A 210 -18.44 15.43 23.72
N SER A 211 -17.47 16.02 23.03
CA SER A 211 -16.10 16.24 23.51
C SER A 211 -15.60 17.67 23.27
N LEU A 212 -16.51 18.64 23.15
CA LEU A 212 -16.14 20.04 22.97
C LEU A 212 -15.29 20.55 24.13
N ASN A 213 -14.36 21.46 23.80
CA ASN A 213 -13.43 22.11 24.72
C ASN A 213 -12.54 21.14 25.51
N SER A 214 -12.43 19.89 25.07
CA SER A 214 -11.59 18.86 25.67
C SER A 214 -10.63 18.28 24.62
N PRO A 215 -9.42 17.85 25.01
CA PRO A 215 -8.52 17.13 24.11
C PRO A 215 -9.19 15.89 23.53
N PHE A 216 -9.05 15.73 22.21
CA PHE A 216 -9.71 14.70 21.43
C PHE A 216 -8.72 14.09 20.45
N THR A 217 -8.41 12.80 20.62
CA THR A 217 -7.50 12.08 19.72
C THR A 217 -8.20 11.81 18.38
N ILE A 218 -7.87 12.61 17.35
CA ILE A 218 -8.60 12.59 16.08
C ILE A 218 -8.41 11.29 15.30
N ASN A 219 -7.27 10.61 15.50
CA ASN A 219 -6.96 9.32 14.87
C ASN A 219 -8.02 8.27 15.19
N ASP A 220 -8.47 8.18 16.44
CA ASP A 220 -9.40 7.14 16.90
C ASP A 220 -10.81 7.32 16.30
N VAL A 221 -11.25 8.57 16.15
CA VAL A 221 -12.59 8.83 15.63
C VAL A 221 -12.63 8.75 14.10
N THR A 222 -11.57 9.17 13.42
CA THR A 222 -11.47 9.00 11.97
C THR A 222 -11.36 7.54 11.57
N ILE A 223 -10.64 6.70 12.34
CA ILE A 223 -10.59 5.26 12.07
C ILE A 223 -11.95 4.59 12.31
N TYR A 224 -12.65 4.89 13.42
CA TYR A 224 -13.97 4.32 13.67
C TYR A 224 -14.99 4.73 12.60
N TYR A 225 -14.97 6.01 12.18
CA TYR A 225 -15.80 6.50 11.09
C TYR A 225 -15.54 5.72 9.81
N SER A 226 -14.28 5.63 9.36
CA SER A 226 -13.96 5.01 8.07
C SER A 226 -14.23 3.50 8.06
N TYR A 227 -14.08 2.81 9.18
CA TYR A 227 -14.46 1.39 9.30
C TYR A 227 -15.97 1.20 9.25
N ASP A 228 -16.75 2.03 9.94
CA ASP A 228 -18.22 1.95 9.90
C ASP A 228 -18.78 2.28 8.53
N VAL A 229 -18.28 3.32 7.88
CA VAL A 229 -18.66 3.66 6.50
C VAL A 229 -18.31 2.50 5.59
N THR A 230 -17.06 2.05 5.55
CA THR A 230 -16.62 1.02 4.62
C THR A 230 -17.37 -0.29 4.80
N THR A 231 -17.60 -0.73 6.04
CA THR A 231 -18.37 -1.96 6.31
C THR A 231 -19.85 -1.82 5.91
N GLN A 232 -20.46 -0.66 6.15
CA GLN A 232 -21.83 -0.37 5.69
C GLN A 232 -21.93 -0.36 4.17
N LEU A 233 -20.99 0.26 3.46
CA LEU A 233 -21.03 0.36 2.00
C LEU A 233 -20.72 -0.99 1.34
N ALA A 234 -19.82 -1.78 1.94
CA ALA A 234 -19.44 -3.10 1.44
C ALA A 234 -20.53 -4.14 1.70
N PHE A 235 -20.96 -4.27 2.95
CA PHE A 235 -21.79 -5.38 3.43
C PHE A 235 -23.21 -4.96 3.81
N GLY A 236 -23.60 -3.70 3.64
CA GLY A 236 -24.92 -3.22 4.05
C GLY A 236 -25.13 -3.14 5.57
N GLN A 237 -24.07 -3.33 6.37
CA GLN A 237 -24.12 -3.29 7.83
C GLN A 237 -22.83 -2.68 8.40
N ALA A 238 -22.97 -1.63 9.21
CA ALA A 238 -21.87 -0.99 9.91
C ALA A 238 -21.30 -1.89 11.03
N GLY A 239 -20.01 -1.75 11.30
CA GLY A 239 -19.32 -2.44 12.39
C GLY A 239 -19.74 -1.99 13.80
N GLY A 240 -20.33 -0.80 13.93
CA GLY A 240 -20.78 -0.21 15.19
C GLY A 240 -19.66 0.43 16.01
N PHE A 241 -18.55 0.81 15.37
CA PHE A 241 -17.36 1.36 16.04
C PHE A 241 -17.61 2.76 16.59
N MET A 242 -18.31 3.61 15.83
CA MET A 242 -18.67 4.97 16.26
C MET A 242 -19.68 4.99 17.41
N SER A 243 -20.57 4.00 17.47
CA SER A 243 -21.60 3.88 18.50
C SER A 243 -21.16 3.10 19.74
N GLY A 244 -19.97 2.47 19.72
CA GLY A 244 -19.52 1.63 20.82
C GLY A 244 -20.23 0.27 20.91
N THR A 245 -21.02 -0.10 19.89
CA THR A 245 -21.83 -1.33 19.84
C THR A 245 -21.15 -2.47 19.07
N GLN A 246 -19.89 -2.28 18.68
CA GLN A 246 -19.12 -3.27 17.96
C GLN A 246 -18.88 -4.54 18.79
N SER A 247 -18.89 -5.70 18.13
CA SER A 247 -18.56 -6.98 18.76
C SER A 247 -17.10 -7.05 19.18
N ASP A 248 -16.78 -7.88 20.18
CA ASP A 248 -15.39 -8.10 20.61
C ASP A 248 -14.52 -8.71 19.50
N THR A 249 -15.12 -9.50 18.61
CA THR A 249 -14.46 -9.99 17.40
C THR A 249 -14.08 -8.83 16.47
N ALA A 250 -14.99 -7.88 16.23
CA ALA A 250 -14.71 -6.72 15.38
C ALA A 250 -13.60 -5.83 15.97
N LYS A 251 -13.57 -5.63 17.30
CA LYS A 251 -12.46 -4.95 17.99
C LYS A 251 -11.13 -5.69 17.80
N SER A 252 -11.14 -7.00 18.01
CA SER A 252 -9.95 -7.85 17.86
C SER A 252 -9.41 -7.85 16.44
N VAL A 253 -10.32 -7.82 15.44
CA VAL A 253 -9.98 -7.71 14.02
C VAL A 253 -9.28 -6.38 13.73
N MET A 254 -9.82 -5.25 14.18
CA MET A 254 -9.16 -3.95 13.99
C MET A 254 -7.76 -3.90 14.63
N ALA A 255 -7.63 -4.42 15.85
CA ALA A 255 -6.34 -4.52 16.52
C ALA A 255 -5.36 -5.41 15.74
N GLY A 256 -5.81 -6.57 15.28
CA GLY A 256 -5.01 -7.49 14.48
C GLY A 256 -4.59 -6.91 13.11
N LEU A 257 -5.44 -6.11 12.47
CA LEU A 257 -5.09 -5.39 11.23
C LEU A 257 -3.96 -4.39 11.45
N LYS A 258 -3.97 -3.66 12.56
CA LYS A 258 -2.89 -2.73 12.93
C LYS A 258 -1.56 -3.45 13.17
N GLU A 259 -1.57 -4.64 13.76
CA GLU A 259 -0.36 -5.45 13.91
C GLU A 259 0.11 -6.06 12.58
N ALA A 260 -0.82 -6.55 11.76
CA ALA A 260 -0.52 -7.14 10.46
C ALA A 260 0.09 -6.12 9.48
N THR A 261 -0.39 -4.87 9.49
CA THR A 261 0.17 -3.78 8.67
C THR A 261 1.62 -3.46 9.06
N PHE A 262 1.95 -3.49 10.36
CA PHE A 262 3.35 -3.34 10.81
C PHE A 262 4.24 -4.46 10.27
N ALA A 263 3.81 -5.72 10.38
CA ALA A 263 4.53 -6.86 9.84
C ALA A 263 4.70 -6.77 8.32
N LEU A 264 3.64 -6.37 7.61
CA LEU A 264 3.66 -6.12 6.16
C LEU A 264 4.69 -5.06 5.79
N GLY A 265 4.71 -3.92 6.48
CA GLY A 265 5.68 -2.83 6.24
C GLY A 265 7.13 -3.27 6.36
N LEU A 266 7.42 -4.25 7.21
CA LEU A 266 8.75 -4.81 7.33
C LEU A 266 9.04 -5.85 6.24
N LEU A 267 8.13 -6.80 6.04
CA LEU A 267 8.40 -8.05 5.33
C LEU A 267 8.08 -8.00 3.83
N TYR A 268 7.37 -6.99 3.33
CA TYR A 268 7.05 -6.90 1.90
C TYR A 268 8.30 -6.81 1.00
N HIS A 269 9.44 -6.36 1.53
CA HIS A 269 10.73 -6.35 0.85
C HIS A 269 11.28 -7.75 0.56
N VAL A 270 10.74 -8.77 1.24
CA VAL A 270 11.20 -10.15 1.16
C VAL A 270 9.99 -11.07 0.94
N PRO A 271 9.43 -11.12 -0.30
CA PRO A 271 8.16 -11.80 -0.59
C PRO A 271 8.10 -13.25 -0.13
N TRP A 272 9.20 -14.01 -0.21
CA TRP A 272 9.21 -15.41 0.22
C TRP A 272 9.01 -15.58 1.73
N ILE A 273 9.41 -14.61 2.58
CA ILE A 273 9.10 -14.64 4.01
C ILE A 273 7.60 -14.40 4.21
N MET A 274 7.03 -13.44 3.47
CA MET A 274 5.60 -13.17 3.52
C MET A 274 4.78 -14.39 3.10
N THR A 275 5.11 -15.02 1.98
CA THR A 275 4.46 -16.24 1.50
C THR A 275 4.55 -17.37 2.54
N LEU A 276 5.70 -17.50 3.22
CA LEU A 276 5.86 -18.47 4.30
C LEU A 276 4.89 -18.20 5.46
N LEU A 277 4.79 -16.95 5.90
CA LEU A 277 3.87 -16.57 6.99
C LEU A 277 2.40 -16.78 6.60
N THR A 278 2.00 -16.36 5.40
CA THR A 278 0.61 -16.48 4.95
C THR A 278 0.20 -17.93 4.69
N THR A 279 1.15 -18.82 4.36
CA THR A 279 0.86 -20.26 4.27
C THR A 279 0.39 -20.85 5.60
N PHE A 280 0.85 -20.31 6.73
CA PHE A 280 0.45 -20.73 8.07
C PHE A 280 -0.70 -19.89 8.67
N ALA A 281 -1.40 -19.10 7.86
CA ALA A 281 -2.52 -18.26 8.32
C ALA A 281 -3.72 -19.06 8.90
N PHE A 282 -3.74 -20.38 8.75
CA PHE A 282 -4.74 -21.26 9.36
C PHE A 282 -4.48 -21.56 10.85
N LEU A 283 -3.27 -21.31 11.35
CA LEU A 283 -2.91 -21.50 12.76
C LEU A 283 -3.52 -20.38 13.63
N PRO A 284 -3.76 -20.62 14.94
CA PRO A 284 -4.26 -19.59 15.85
C PRO A 284 -3.40 -18.32 15.81
N GLY A 285 -4.04 -17.17 15.57
CA GLY A 285 -3.38 -15.87 15.50
C GLY A 285 -4.20 -14.81 14.76
N PRO A 286 -3.70 -13.57 14.66
CA PRO A 286 -4.44 -12.43 14.08
C PRO A 286 -4.94 -12.67 12.65
N LEU A 287 -4.13 -13.32 11.80
CA LEU A 287 -4.51 -13.63 10.41
C LEU A 287 -5.69 -14.60 10.33
N LYS A 288 -5.75 -15.60 11.21
CA LYS A 288 -6.88 -16.53 11.27
C LYS A 288 -8.15 -15.83 11.72
N VAL A 289 -8.07 -15.00 12.77
CA VAL A 289 -9.21 -14.22 13.28
C VAL A 289 -9.77 -13.31 12.18
N TRP A 290 -8.90 -12.67 11.40
CA TRP A 290 -9.29 -11.85 10.25
C TRP A 290 -9.99 -12.65 9.16
N ASN A 291 -9.43 -13.81 8.79
CA ASN A 291 -9.99 -14.67 7.76
C ASN A 291 -11.35 -15.23 8.17
N ASP A 292 -11.47 -15.75 9.39
CA ASP A 292 -12.71 -16.31 9.93
C ASP A 292 -13.81 -15.24 10.03
N TRP A 293 -13.46 -14.03 10.48
CA TRP A 293 -14.41 -12.92 10.58
C TRP A 293 -14.91 -12.47 9.21
N SER A 294 -14.02 -12.32 8.23
CA SER A 294 -14.39 -11.97 6.85
C SER A 294 -15.29 -13.04 6.23
N GLU A 295 -14.98 -14.31 6.44
CA GLU A 295 -15.82 -15.41 6.00
C GLU A 295 -17.21 -15.34 6.63
N LYS A 296 -17.28 -15.16 7.95
CA LYS A 296 -18.55 -15.00 8.67
C LYS A 296 -19.38 -13.82 8.15
N MET A 297 -18.77 -12.65 7.94
CA MET A 297 -19.46 -11.47 7.42
C MET A 297 -20.03 -11.72 6.01
N LEU A 298 -19.29 -12.39 5.14
CA LEU A 298 -19.79 -12.73 3.81
C LEU A 298 -20.94 -13.75 3.88
N GLN A 299 -20.83 -14.78 4.72
CA GLN A 299 -21.90 -15.78 4.85
C GLN A 299 -23.18 -15.17 5.42
N GLU A 300 -23.08 -14.34 6.46
CA GLU A 300 -24.21 -13.59 6.99
C GLU A 300 -24.82 -12.67 5.92
N ARG A 301 -23.97 -12.00 5.12
CA ARG A 301 -24.42 -11.16 4.01
C ARG A 301 -25.15 -11.96 2.93
N LYS A 302 -24.68 -13.16 2.57
CA LYS A 302 -25.36 -14.06 1.61
C LYS A 302 -26.72 -14.50 2.16
N ASN A 303 -26.77 -14.90 3.42
CA ASN A 303 -27.98 -15.42 4.07
C ASN A 303 -29.07 -14.34 4.22
N ARG A 304 -28.69 -13.09 4.49
CA ARG A 304 -29.63 -11.97 4.63
C ARG A 304 -30.33 -11.58 3.32
N GLY A 305 -29.78 -11.96 2.16
CA GLY A 305 -30.33 -11.52 0.87
C GLY A 305 -30.13 -10.01 0.63
N THR A 306 -30.91 -9.41 -0.28
CA THR A 306 -30.72 -7.99 -0.65
C THR A 306 -31.94 -7.15 -0.29
N GLU A 307 -31.87 -6.41 0.81
CA GLU A 307 -32.86 -5.36 1.14
C GLU A 307 -32.45 -3.99 0.61
N LYS A 308 -31.15 -3.66 0.70
CA LYS A 308 -30.56 -2.42 0.14
C LYS A 308 -29.36 -2.78 -0.73
N PRO A 309 -29.17 -2.11 -1.89
CA PRO A 309 -28.02 -2.38 -2.73
C PRO A 309 -26.69 -2.01 -2.05
N ASP A 310 -25.72 -2.91 -2.16
CA ASP A 310 -24.34 -2.73 -1.71
C ASP A 310 -23.36 -3.36 -2.72
N LEU A 311 -22.06 -3.13 -2.54
CA LEU A 311 -21.05 -3.62 -3.47
C LEU A 311 -21.01 -5.14 -3.51
N MET A 312 -21.15 -5.80 -2.35
CA MET A 312 -21.11 -7.26 -2.27
C MET A 312 -22.26 -7.92 -3.02
N GLN A 313 -23.44 -7.31 -3.11
CA GLN A 313 -24.53 -7.81 -3.95
C GLN A 313 -24.06 -8.06 -5.40
N TYR A 314 -23.41 -7.07 -6.01
CA TYR A 314 -22.97 -7.18 -7.39
C TYR A 314 -21.78 -8.13 -7.54
N LEU A 315 -20.86 -8.13 -6.57
CA LEU A 315 -19.72 -9.04 -6.59
C LEU A 315 -20.17 -10.49 -6.44
N ILE A 316 -21.12 -10.79 -5.56
CA ILE A 316 -21.73 -12.11 -5.40
C ILE A 316 -22.43 -12.53 -6.70
N ALA A 317 -23.26 -11.65 -7.29
CA ALA A 317 -23.98 -11.94 -8.53
C ALA A 317 -23.06 -12.23 -9.73
N ASN A 318 -21.83 -11.70 -9.73
CA ASN A 318 -20.84 -11.88 -10.79
C ASN A 318 -19.70 -12.84 -10.40
N THR A 319 -19.92 -13.70 -9.40
CA THR A 319 -18.93 -14.71 -8.99
C THR A 319 -19.59 -16.09 -8.91
N PRO A 320 -19.03 -17.13 -9.57
CA PRO A 320 -19.58 -18.48 -9.49
C PRO A 320 -19.58 -19.00 -8.05
N ASP A 321 -20.68 -19.62 -7.63
CA ASP A 321 -20.81 -20.23 -6.29
C ASP A 321 -20.00 -21.54 -6.21
N THR A 322 -18.71 -21.38 -5.99
CA THR A 322 -17.71 -22.44 -5.91
C THR A 322 -16.73 -22.10 -4.80
N LYS A 323 -15.94 -23.08 -4.33
CA LYS A 323 -14.87 -22.81 -3.35
C LYS A 323 -13.93 -21.68 -3.82
N LYS A 324 -13.52 -21.69 -5.10
CA LYS A 324 -12.67 -20.65 -5.68
C LYS A 324 -13.38 -19.29 -5.71
N GLY A 325 -14.66 -19.25 -6.08
CA GLY A 325 -15.46 -18.03 -6.09
C GLY A 325 -15.65 -17.44 -4.69
N ASN A 326 -15.89 -18.29 -3.69
CA ASN A 326 -16.00 -17.85 -2.30
C ASN A 326 -14.68 -17.29 -1.79
N ASN A 327 -13.54 -17.94 -2.07
CA ASN A 327 -12.23 -17.40 -1.75
C ASN A 327 -11.97 -16.03 -2.37
N LEU A 328 -12.35 -15.85 -3.65
CA LEU A 328 -12.26 -14.55 -4.31
C LEU A 328 -13.13 -13.48 -3.63
N LEU A 329 -14.36 -13.82 -3.24
CA LEU A 329 -15.24 -12.89 -2.52
C LEU A 329 -14.70 -12.55 -1.13
N PHE A 330 -14.12 -13.51 -0.40
CA PHE A 330 -13.47 -13.25 0.87
C PHE A 330 -12.29 -12.29 0.68
N ALA A 331 -11.42 -12.54 -0.30
CA ALA A 331 -10.28 -11.69 -0.59
C ALA A 331 -10.70 -10.26 -1.02
N ASP A 332 -11.68 -10.14 -1.93
CA ASP A 332 -12.23 -8.83 -2.33
C ASP A 332 -12.83 -8.10 -1.11
N SER A 333 -13.57 -8.80 -0.25
CA SER A 333 -14.19 -8.20 0.94
C SER A 333 -13.17 -7.61 1.92
N ARG A 334 -12.06 -8.33 2.14
CA ARG A 334 -10.95 -7.86 2.99
C ARG A 334 -10.24 -6.68 2.40
N VAL A 335 -10.05 -6.67 1.08
CA VAL A 335 -9.48 -5.53 0.36
C VAL A 335 -10.38 -4.30 0.50
N ILE A 336 -11.72 -4.45 0.40
CA ILE A 336 -12.64 -3.33 0.59
C ILE A 336 -12.45 -2.71 1.98
N VAL A 337 -12.52 -3.54 3.04
CA VAL A 337 -12.41 -3.07 4.43
C VAL A 337 -11.05 -2.44 4.70
N ALA A 338 -9.95 -3.13 4.40
CA ALA A 338 -8.62 -2.63 4.71
C ALA A 338 -8.25 -1.40 3.87
N ALA A 339 -8.47 -1.44 2.54
CA ALA A 339 -8.05 -0.35 1.67
C ALA A 339 -8.96 0.89 1.78
N GLY A 340 -10.27 0.69 1.96
CA GLY A 340 -11.24 1.78 2.10
C GLY A 340 -11.12 2.50 3.45
N SER A 341 -10.93 1.75 4.53
CA SER A 341 -10.96 2.33 5.88
C SER A 341 -9.65 3.05 6.22
N ASP A 342 -8.50 2.37 6.09
CA ASP A 342 -7.23 2.91 6.58
C ASP A 342 -6.75 4.11 5.75
N THR A 343 -7.01 4.14 4.44
CA THR A 343 -6.64 5.28 3.58
C THR A 343 -7.41 6.55 3.97
N THR A 344 -8.73 6.45 4.09
CA THR A 344 -9.61 7.59 4.40
C THR A 344 -9.36 8.10 5.81
N ALA A 345 -9.23 7.22 6.80
CA ALA A 345 -8.95 7.59 8.19
C ALA A 345 -7.64 8.38 8.30
N THR A 346 -6.59 7.91 7.61
CA THR A 346 -5.28 8.56 7.58
C THR A 346 -5.33 9.93 6.90
N ALA A 347 -6.06 10.04 5.78
CA ALA A 347 -6.26 11.30 5.09
C ALA A 347 -7.02 12.32 5.97
N LEU A 348 -8.13 11.90 6.61
CA LEU A 348 -8.91 12.75 7.51
C LEU A 348 -8.08 13.21 8.71
N THR A 349 -7.37 12.30 9.37
CA THR A 349 -6.45 12.62 10.48
C THR A 349 -5.47 13.71 10.07
N THR A 350 -4.84 13.54 8.90
CA THR A 350 -3.84 14.49 8.42
C THR A 350 -4.45 15.85 8.06
N ILE A 351 -5.61 15.85 7.39
CA ILE A 351 -6.34 17.09 7.06
C ILE A 351 -6.70 17.85 8.34
N PHE A 352 -7.26 17.18 9.34
CA PHE A 352 -7.62 17.83 10.60
C PHE A 352 -6.41 18.32 11.38
N THR A 353 -5.27 17.61 11.31
CA THR A 353 -4.01 18.08 11.88
C THR A 353 -3.54 19.40 11.24
N ILE A 354 -3.63 19.49 9.91
CA ILE A 354 -3.27 20.70 9.16
C ILE A 354 -4.21 21.85 9.50
N LEU A 355 -5.51 21.59 9.56
CA LEU A 355 -6.50 22.61 9.90
C LEU A 355 -6.35 23.09 11.35
N ALA A 356 -6.11 22.18 12.29
CA ALA A 356 -5.88 22.50 13.70
C ALA A 356 -4.63 23.37 13.93
N SER A 357 -3.65 23.28 13.03
CA SER A 357 -2.40 24.06 13.11
C SER A 357 -2.41 25.32 12.23
N SER A 358 -3.48 25.58 11.47
CA SER A 358 -3.54 26.71 10.54
C SER A 358 -4.90 27.43 10.55
N PRO A 359 -5.04 28.47 11.40
CA PRO A 359 -6.24 29.31 11.42
C PRO A 359 -6.54 29.97 10.06
N THR A 360 -5.50 30.27 9.28
CA THR A 360 -5.65 30.86 7.93
C THR A 360 -6.39 29.91 6.99
N LEU A 361 -6.02 28.63 6.96
CA LEU A 361 -6.69 27.64 6.11
C LEU A 361 -8.13 27.41 6.55
N VAL A 362 -8.38 27.38 7.86
CA VAL A 362 -9.74 27.27 8.41
C VAL A 362 -10.60 28.46 7.97
N SER A 363 -10.08 29.69 8.07
CA SER A 363 -10.80 30.89 7.65
C SER A 363 -11.14 30.90 6.15
N GLN A 364 -10.17 30.54 5.29
CA GLN A 364 -10.40 30.44 3.84
C GLN A 364 -11.45 29.38 3.48
N LEU A 365 -11.34 28.19 4.10
CA LEU A 365 -12.29 27.10 3.88
C LEU A 365 -13.69 27.47 4.36
N ARG A 366 -13.81 28.12 5.51
CA ARG A 366 -15.10 28.62 6.01
C ARG A 366 -15.75 29.61 5.07
N ALA A 367 -15.00 30.58 4.55
CA ALA A 367 -15.54 31.55 3.61
C ALA A 367 -16.17 30.87 2.38
N GLU A 368 -15.52 29.81 1.86
CA GLU A 368 -16.09 29.00 0.77
C GLU A 368 -17.37 28.24 1.20
N ILE A 369 -17.38 27.66 2.40
CA ILE A 369 -18.52 26.88 2.90
C ILE A 369 -19.72 27.78 3.24
N ASP A 370 -19.51 28.88 3.94
CA ASP A 370 -20.56 29.81 4.35
C ASP A 370 -21.26 30.45 3.14
N LEU A 371 -20.49 30.82 2.11
CA LEU A 371 -21.04 31.33 0.86
C LEU A 371 -21.94 30.31 0.16
N ARG A 372 -21.61 29.01 0.26
CA ARG A 372 -22.46 27.94 -0.29
C ARG A 372 -23.71 27.71 0.55
N LEU A 373 -23.57 27.69 1.88
CA LEU A 373 -24.69 27.50 2.79
C LEU A 373 -25.70 28.65 2.72
N THR A 374 -25.24 29.89 2.58
CA THR A 374 -26.09 31.07 2.38
C THR A 374 -26.77 31.06 1.01
N SER A 375 -26.06 30.67 -0.04
CA SER A 375 -26.62 30.63 -1.41
C SER A 375 -27.67 29.52 -1.57
N ASN A 376 -27.47 28.37 -0.92
CA ASN A 376 -28.44 27.29 -0.91
C ASN A 376 -28.21 26.32 0.28
N PRO A 377 -28.94 26.47 1.40
CA PRO A 377 -28.77 25.65 2.60
C PRO A 377 -28.95 24.14 2.36
N SER A 378 -29.69 23.75 1.32
CA SER A 378 -29.94 22.34 0.95
C SER A 378 -28.87 21.75 0.00
N MET A 379 -27.90 22.54 -0.45
CA MET A 379 -26.97 22.18 -1.54
C MET A 379 -25.58 21.75 -1.06
N PHE A 380 -25.27 21.75 0.25
CA PHE A 380 -24.01 21.14 0.68
C PHE A 380 -24.03 19.65 0.34
N SER A 381 -23.38 19.33 -0.78
CA SER A 381 -23.36 18.02 -1.39
C SER A 381 -21.91 17.58 -1.43
N CYS A 382 -21.60 16.53 -0.68
CA CYS A 382 -20.29 15.89 -0.65
C CYS A 382 -19.80 15.43 -2.04
N ALA A 383 -20.72 15.30 -3.02
CA ALA A 383 -20.40 14.97 -4.41
C ALA A 383 -19.91 16.17 -5.25
N THR A 384 -20.17 17.41 -4.82
CA THR A 384 -19.87 18.61 -5.61
C THR A 384 -18.47 19.12 -5.28
N SER A 385 -17.67 19.40 -6.31
CA SER A 385 -16.32 19.96 -6.15
C SER A 385 -16.36 21.31 -5.42
N SER A 386 -15.36 21.53 -4.58
CA SER A 386 -15.22 22.73 -3.75
C SER A 386 -13.79 23.21 -3.85
N PRO A 387 -13.50 24.26 -4.64
CA PRO A 387 -12.13 24.65 -4.98
C PRO A 387 -11.15 24.72 -3.80
N VAL A 388 -11.49 25.43 -2.71
CA VAL A 388 -10.61 25.56 -1.54
C VAL A 388 -10.48 24.23 -0.82
N LEU A 389 -11.59 23.58 -0.50
CA LEU A 389 -11.58 22.26 0.15
C LEU A 389 -10.80 21.19 -0.64
N ASP A 390 -11.06 21.08 -1.94
CA ASP A 390 -10.40 20.16 -2.85
C ASP A 390 -8.91 20.47 -2.95
N SER A 391 -8.53 21.75 -2.88
CA SER A 391 -7.13 22.16 -2.87
C SER A 391 -6.40 21.71 -1.60
N ILE A 392 -7.05 21.81 -0.43
CA ILE A 392 -6.52 21.32 0.85
C ILE A 392 -6.40 19.80 0.83
N ILE A 393 -7.44 19.10 0.36
CA ILE A 393 -7.43 17.63 0.22
C ILE A 393 -6.31 17.20 -0.73
N ASN A 394 -6.23 17.77 -1.93
CA ASN A 394 -5.22 17.40 -2.92
C ASN A 394 -3.80 17.69 -2.43
N GLU A 395 -3.57 18.83 -1.77
CA GLU A 395 -2.25 19.16 -1.23
C GLU A 395 -1.87 18.25 -0.06
N THR A 396 -2.84 17.87 0.77
CA THR A 396 -2.64 16.87 1.82
C THR A 396 -2.25 15.53 1.22
N LEU A 397 -2.99 15.04 0.21
CA LEU A 397 -2.67 13.78 -0.45
C LEU A 397 -1.35 13.83 -1.25
N ARG A 398 -0.91 15.02 -1.69
CA ARG A 398 0.39 15.20 -2.36
C ARG A 398 1.52 15.02 -1.36
N LEU A 399 1.51 15.79 -0.28
CA LEU A 399 2.59 15.79 0.71
C LEU A 399 2.52 14.60 1.64
N TYR A 400 1.33 14.20 2.07
CA TYR A 400 1.14 13.17 3.09
C TYR A 400 0.20 12.07 2.56
N PRO A 401 0.63 11.33 1.52
CA PRO A 401 -0.20 10.30 0.93
C PRO A 401 -0.48 9.18 1.96
N PRO A 402 -1.74 8.73 2.11
CA PRO A 402 -2.09 7.60 2.97
C PRO A 402 -1.42 6.28 2.58
N THR A 403 -0.95 6.16 1.33
CA THR A 403 -0.19 5.02 0.84
C THR A 403 1.21 5.47 0.46
N LEU A 404 2.20 5.09 1.27
CA LEU A 404 3.62 5.39 1.05
C LEU A 404 4.32 4.29 0.25
N PHE A 405 3.77 3.08 0.29
CA PHE A 405 4.21 1.93 -0.48
C PHE A 405 4.14 2.18 -1.99
N ALA A 406 5.27 1.95 -2.67
CA ALA A 406 5.36 2.01 -4.12
C ALA A 406 4.96 0.66 -4.72
N SER A 407 3.82 0.60 -5.41
CA SER A 407 3.30 -0.63 -6.00
C SER A 407 4.33 -1.31 -6.91
N GLN A 408 4.69 -2.56 -6.59
CA GLN A 408 5.63 -3.33 -7.39
C GLN A 408 5.03 -3.65 -8.76
N ARG A 409 5.83 -3.44 -9.80
CA ARG A 409 5.51 -3.76 -11.18
C ARG A 409 6.57 -4.67 -11.78
N THR A 410 6.18 -5.58 -12.65
CA THR A 410 7.14 -6.46 -13.32
C THR A 410 6.66 -6.75 -14.73
N ASN A 411 7.58 -6.84 -15.68
CA ASN A 411 7.29 -7.29 -17.03
C ASN A 411 8.17 -8.50 -17.36
N LEU A 412 7.55 -9.66 -17.61
CA LEU A 412 8.26 -10.92 -17.86
C LEU A 412 8.57 -11.14 -19.35
N ASP A 413 7.79 -10.51 -20.23
CA ASP A 413 7.79 -10.83 -21.66
C ASP A 413 8.95 -10.18 -22.39
N ILE A 414 9.11 -8.86 -22.19
CA ILE A 414 10.08 -8.07 -22.92
C ILE A 414 10.79 -7.03 -22.04
N PRO A 415 12.01 -6.65 -22.42
CA PRO A 415 12.67 -5.47 -21.87
C PRO A 415 11.84 -4.21 -22.09
N LEU A 416 12.01 -3.25 -21.18
CA LEU A 416 11.36 -1.95 -21.24
C LEU A 416 12.37 -0.88 -21.67
N LEU A 417 12.03 -0.09 -22.70
CA LEU A 417 12.82 1.05 -23.14
C LEU A 417 12.13 2.35 -22.71
N ILE A 418 12.83 3.18 -21.94
CA ILE A 418 12.41 4.54 -21.61
C ILE A 418 13.21 5.52 -22.50
N PRO A 419 12.59 6.19 -23.50
CA PRO A 419 13.33 7.00 -24.48
C PRO A 419 14.03 8.23 -23.88
N SER A 420 15.23 8.57 -24.40
CA SER A 420 16.08 9.66 -23.87
C SER A 420 15.50 11.08 -24.01
N ARG A 421 14.56 11.30 -24.94
CA ARG A 421 14.02 12.63 -25.30
C ARG A 421 13.33 13.39 -24.14
N LEU A 422 13.20 12.77 -22.98
CA LEU A 422 12.58 13.33 -21.78
C LEU A 422 13.56 13.48 -20.59
N HIS A 423 14.86 13.22 -20.77
CA HIS A 423 15.84 13.14 -19.68
C HIS A 423 16.85 14.29 -19.65
N THR A 424 17.29 14.65 -18.43
CA THR A 424 18.51 15.44 -18.21
C THR A 424 19.76 14.58 -17.94
N LYS A 425 19.63 13.26 -17.69
CA LYS A 425 20.76 12.31 -17.51
C LYS A 425 20.35 10.85 -17.84
N SER A 426 20.21 10.49 -19.11
CA SER A 426 19.95 9.09 -19.50
C SER A 426 21.22 8.23 -19.41
N LEU A 427 21.08 6.92 -19.13
CA LEU A 427 22.20 5.96 -19.16
C LEU A 427 22.76 5.73 -20.58
N SER A 428 22.00 6.08 -21.63
CA SER A 428 22.46 6.03 -23.02
C SER A 428 21.77 7.12 -23.88
N GLN A 429 22.29 7.39 -25.07
CA GLN A 429 21.70 8.36 -26.00
C GLN A 429 20.33 7.92 -26.55
N GLU A 430 20.06 6.61 -26.63
CA GLU A 430 18.81 6.05 -27.14
C GLU A 430 17.71 5.95 -26.05
N GLY A 431 18.12 5.93 -24.78
CA GLY A 431 17.22 5.83 -23.63
C GLY A 431 17.74 4.89 -22.54
N THR A 432 16.90 4.65 -21.53
CA THR A 432 17.19 3.70 -20.46
C THR A 432 16.55 2.35 -20.77
N TYR A 433 17.38 1.34 -21.01
CA TYR A 433 16.93 -0.04 -21.19
C TYR A 433 16.86 -0.78 -19.85
N ILE A 434 15.68 -1.28 -19.53
CA ILE A 434 15.40 -2.05 -18.32
C ILE A 434 15.15 -3.50 -18.76
N PRO A 435 15.99 -4.46 -18.33
CA PRO A 435 15.82 -5.87 -18.62
C PRO A 435 14.45 -6.41 -18.19
N ARG A 436 13.93 -7.41 -18.92
CA ARG A 436 12.74 -8.16 -18.49
C ARG A 436 12.98 -8.79 -17.11
N ASP A 437 11.90 -9.15 -16.43
CA ASP A 437 11.91 -9.72 -15.07
C ASP A 437 12.60 -8.81 -14.02
N THR A 438 12.58 -7.51 -14.28
CA THR A 438 12.96 -6.50 -13.29
C THR A 438 11.71 -6.06 -12.54
N ILE A 439 11.78 -6.07 -11.21
CA ILE A 439 10.78 -5.46 -10.35
C ILE A 439 11.01 -3.95 -10.34
N LEU A 440 9.99 -3.20 -10.68
CA LEU A 440 9.97 -1.75 -10.80
C LEU A 440 9.06 -1.18 -9.72
N SER A 441 9.47 -0.07 -9.14
CA SER A 441 8.65 0.72 -8.23
C SER A 441 8.78 2.19 -8.58
N MET A 442 7.69 2.94 -8.44
CA MET A 442 7.67 4.39 -8.60
C MET A 442 7.25 5.01 -7.27
N PRO A 443 8.19 5.60 -6.50
CA PRO A 443 7.90 6.11 -5.17
C PRO A 443 7.06 7.37 -5.23
N THR A 444 5.77 7.26 -4.95
CA THR A 444 4.81 8.37 -4.92
C THR A 444 5.29 9.51 -4.03
N TYR A 445 5.80 9.20 -2.82
CA TYR A 445 6.34 10.19 -1.88
C TYR A 445 7.44 11.06 -2.52
N THR A 446 8.33 10.44 -3.31
CA THR A 446 9.43 11.12 -3.99
C THR A 446 8.97 11.89 -5.22
N LEU A 447 8.11 11.28 -6.06
CA LEU A 447 7.57 11.95 -7.24
C LEU A 447 6.75 13.19 -6.88
N HIS A 448 5.98 13.12 -5.80
CA HIS A 448 5.19 14.23 -5.28
C HIS A 448 6.06 15.34 -4.68
N ARG A 449 7.31 15.05 -4.31
CA ARG A 449 8.29 16.01 -3.76
C ARG A 449 9.37 16.42 -4.75
N ASP A 450 9.22 16.06 -6.01
CA ASP A 450 10.18 16.39 -7.06
C ASP A 450 9.93 17.81 -7.59
N ALA A 451 10.97 18.65 -7.56
CA ALA A 451 10.92 20.02 -8.06
C ALA A 451 10.65 20.11 -9.57
N ARG A 452 10.89 19.04 -10.34
CA ARG A 452 10.52 18.92 -11.76
C ARG A 452 9.02 18.77 -11.97
N ASN A 453 8.30 18.32 -10.94
CA ASN A 453 6.86 18.11 -10.98
C ASN A 453 6.08 19.22 -10.26
N PHE A 454 6.62 19.73 -9.15
CA PHE A 454 5.99 20.75 -8.31
C PHE A 454 7.02 21.78 -7.86
N SER A 455 6.78 23.07 -8.13
CA SER A 455 7.60 24.14 -7.56
C SER A 455 7.34 24.25 -6.06
N ARG A 456 8.40 24.54 -5.28
CA ARG A 456 8.40 24.50 -3.80
C ARG A 456 7.75 23.19 -3.29
N PRO A 457 8.31 22.03 -3.67
CA PRO A 457 7.63 20.75 -3.55
C PRO A 457 7.46 20.26 -2.11
N THR A 458 8.21 20.78 -1.15
CA THR A 458 8.12 20.39 0.27
C THR A 458 7.13 21.25 1.06
N GLU A 459 6.70 22.37 0.51
CA GLU A 459 5.83 23.32 1.18
C GLU A 459 4.34 23.00 0.93
N PHE A 460 3.52 23.16 1.97
CA PHE A 460 2.08 22.97 1.90
C PHE A 460 1.41 24.22 1.32
N ILE A 461 1.07 24.18 0.03
CA ILE A 461 0.49 25.31 -0.71
C ILE A 461 -0.77 24.82 -1.44
N PRO A 462 -1.96 24.85 -0.81
CA PRO A 462 -3.22 24.45 -1.45
C PRO A 462 -3.49 25.22 -2.74
N GLU A 463 -3.12 26.51 -2.78
CA GLU A 463 -3.33 27.40 -3.92
C GLU A 463 -2.73 26.85 -5.23
N ARG A 464 -1.76 25.91 -5.17
CA ARG A 464 -1.23 25.24 -6.38
C ARG A 464 -2.31 24.52 -7.20
N TRP A 465 -3.43 24.16 -6.58
CA TRP A 465 -4.56 23.50 -7.22
C TRP A 465 -5.65 24.48 -7.66
N THR A 466 -5.53 25.76 -7.32
CA THR A 466 -6.53 26.81 -7.59
C THR A 466 -5.87 28.04 -8.22
N THR A 467 -5.46 29.02 -7.41
CA THR A 467 -5.03 30.36 -7.85
C THR A 467 -3.56 30.42 -8.32
N ARG A 468 -2.77 29.38 -8.03
CA ARG A 468 -1.34 29.26 -8.35
C ARG A 468 -1.00 28.01 -9.16
N PRO A 469 -1.69 27.73 -10.29
CA PRO A 469 -1.45 26.52 -11.07
C PRO A 469 -0.04 26.47 -11.69
N ASP A 470 0.65 27.62 -11.77
CA ASP A 470 2.06 27.73 -12.17
C ASP A 470 3.01 26.90 -11.29
N LEU A 471 2.60 26.58 -10.06
CA LEU A 471 3.40 25.76 -9.14
C LEU A 471 3.31 24.24 -9.44
N VAL A 472 2.46 23.82 -10.39
CA VAL A 472 2.33 22.42 -10.83
C VAL A 472 2.93 22.27 -12.23
N LEU A 473 4.22 21.90 -12.29
CA LEU A 473 4.99 21.79 -13.53
C LEU A 473 4.65 20.52 -14.32
N ASN A 474 4.33 19.42 -13.62
CA ASN A 474 3.91 18.17 -14.23
C ASN A 474 2.73 17.57 -13.47
N ARG A 475 1.53 17.90 -13.90
CA ARG A 475 0.28 17.42 -13.28
C ARG A 475 0.13 15.89 -13.34
N GLN A 476 0.73 15.21 -14.32
CA GLN A 476 0.61 13.76 -14.43
C GLN A 476 1.30 13.03 -13.27
N ALA A 477 2.28 13.67 -12.62
CA ALA A 477 2.99 13.10 -11.48
C ALA A 477 2.18 13.11 -10.18
N PHE A 478 1.02 13.79 -10.16
CA PHE A 478 0.09 13.74 -9.03
C PHE A 478 -0.76 12.47 -9.11
N ILE A 479 -0.33 11.43 -8.40
CA ILE A 479 -0.94 10.08 -8.43
C ILE A 479 -1.33 9.57 -7.02
N PRO A 480 -2.03 10.35 -6.18
CA PRO A 480 -2.41 9.91 -4.83
C PRO A 480 -3.35 8.69 -4.83
N PHE A 481 -4.06 8.46 -5.95
CA PHE A 481 -4.92 7.32 -6.19
C PHE A 481 -4.32 6.36 -7.24
N SER A 482 -3.00 6.40 -7.45
CA SER A 482 -2.31 5.73 -8.56
C SER A 482 -2.84 6.19 -9.93
N THR A 483 -2.42 5.54 -11.02
CA THR A 483 -2.85 5.82 -12.39
C THR A 483 -2.91 4.55 -13.24
N GLY A 484 -3.44 4.67 -14.46
CA GLY A 484 -3.60 3.58 -15.41
C GLY A 484 -4.66 2.55 -15.05
N MET A 485 -4.54 1.34 -15.61
CA MET A 485 -5.53 0.26 -15.48
C MET A 485 -5.75 -0.22 -14.04
N THR A 486 -4.80 0.03 -13.14
CA THR A 486 -4.82 -0.45 -11.74
C THR A 486 -4.88 0.71 -10.75
N ASN A 487 -5.44 1.86 -11.17
CA ASN A 487 -5.70 2.99 -10.28
C ASN A 487 -6.73 2.62 -9.18
N CYS A 488 -6.89 3.45 -8.16
CA CYS A 488 -7.84 3.19 -7.08
C CYS A 488 -9.29 3.21 -7.60
N PRO A 489 -10.09 2.12 -7.40
CA PRO A 489 -11.51 2.12 -7.74
C PRO A 489 -12.33 3.02 -6.81
N GLY A 490 -11.91 3.16 -5.56
CA GLY A 490 -12.60 3.93 -4.51
C GLY A 490 -12.40 5.44 -4.58
N LYS A 491 -11.68 5.99 -5.57
CA LYS A 491 -11.32 7.42 -5.62
C LYS A 491 -12.51 8.36 -5.42
N ASN A 492 -13.60 8.13 -6.14
CA ASN A 492 -14.77 9.01 -6.06
C ASN A 492 -15.45 8.92 -4.69
N LEU A 493 -15.49 7.72 -4.11
CA LEU A 493 -16.05 7.48 -2.78
C LEU A 493 -15.22 8.16 -1.69
N ALA A 494 -13.90 7.94 -1.70
CA ALA A 494 -12.99 8.60 -0.77
C ALA A 494 -13.10 10.14 -0.85
N MET A 495 -13.16 10.71 -2.06
CA MET A 495 -13.33 12.16 -2.20
C MET A 495 -14.67 12.66 -1.65
N MET A 496 -15.75 11.88 -1.77
CA MET A 496 -17.04 12.24 -1.15
C MET A 496 -16.94 12.25 0.39
N GLU A 497 -16.36 11.20 0.98
CA GLU A 497 -16.15 11.12 2.43
C GLU A 497 -15.28 12.27 2.95
N LEU A 498 -14.13 12.51 2.32
CA LEU A 498 -13.21 13.58 2.72
C LEU A 498 -13.87 14.95 2.64
N ARG A 499 -14.65 15.22 1.58
CA ARG A 499 -15.36 16.50 1.44
C ARG A 499 -16.43 16.68 2.50
N ASP A 500 -17.26 15.65 2.71
CA ASP A 500 -18.39 15.74 3.62
C ASP A 500 -17.94 16.00 5.05
N VAL A 501 -17.01 15.17 5.53
CA VAL A 501 -16.54 15.20 6.91
C VAL A 501 -15.84 16.51 7.21
N VAL A 502 -14.91 16.93 6.34
CA VAL A 502 -14.10 18.12 6.57
C VAL A 502 -14.96 19.38 6.53
N ALA A 503 -15.80 19.53 5.51
CA ALA A 503 -16.60 20.74 5.36
C ALA A 503 -17.64 20.90 6.47
N ARG A 504 -18.38 19.83 6.81
CA ARG A 504 -19.39 19.89 7.87
C ARG A 504 -18.77 20.08 9.25
N THR A 505 -17.57 19.56 9.48
CA THR A 505 -16.83 19.81 10.71
C THR A 505 -16.44 21.29 10.81
N ILE A 506 -15.90 21.87 9.73
CA ILE A 506 -15.43 23.26 9.72
C ILE A 506 -16.58 24.28 9.68
N SER A 507 -17.77 23.89 9.20
CA SER A 507 -18.97 24.73 9.29
C SER A 507 -19.49 24.86 10.72
N GLU A 508 -19.39 23.79 11.51
CA GLU A 508 -19.97 23.72 12.86
C GLU A 508 -18.98 24.05 14.00
N PHE A 509 -17.68 23.82 13.79
CA PHE A 509 -16.69 23.86 14.86
C PHE A 509 -15.47 24.72 14.51
N ASP A 510 -14.91 25.33 15.54
CA ASP A 510 -13.51 25.75 15.62
C ASP A 510 -12.62 24.57 16.00
N ILE A 511 -11.43 24.52 15.41
CA ILE A 511 -10.44 23.46 15.64
C ILE A 511 -9.07 24.09 15.92
N CYS A 512 -8.40 23.60 16.96
CA CYS A 512 -7.02 23.92 17.26
C CYS A 512 -6.29 22.70 17.83
N LEU A 513 -4.96 22.77 17.90
CA LEU A 513 -4.18 21.76 18.62
C LEU A 513 -4.42 21.87 20.14
N ALA A 514 -4.42 20.73 20.84
CA ALA A 514 -4.49 20.74 22.29
C ALA A 514 -3.24 21.42 22.90
N GLU A 515 -3.39 22.08 24.05
CA GLU A 515 -2.30 22.83 24.70
C GLU A 515 -1.06 21.95 25.00
N SER A 516 -1.29 20.66 25.28
CA SER A 516 -0.24 19.66 25.46
C SER A 516 0.63 19.45 24.23
N VAL A 517 0.13 19.79 23.04
CA VAL A 517 0.79 19.60 21.74
C VAL A 517 1.43 20.90 21.24
N VAL A 518 0.80 22.06 21.49
CA VAL A 518 1.15 23.36 20.85
C VAL A 518 2.63 23.76 21.00
N ARG A 519 3.24 23.54 22.18
CA ARG A 519 4.58 24.10 22.49
C ARG A 519 5.70 23.61 21.57
N ASP A 520 5.62 22.37 21.10
CA ASP A 520 6.68 21.73 20.30
C ASP A 520 6.17 21.31 18.92
N PHE A 521 5.02 21.81 18.49
CA PHE A 521 4.40 21.37 17.25
C PHE A 521 5.03 22.03 16.02
N ASP A 522 5.72 21.23 15.23
CA ASP A 522 6.06 21.51 13.85
C ASP A 522 5.50 20.41 12.96
N MET A 523 4.73 20.79 11.93
CA MET A 523 4.04 19.84 11.06
C MET A 523 5.02 18.91 10.33
N GLU A 524 6.17 19.42 9.90
CA GLU A 524 7.17 18.62 9.19
C GLU A 524 7.82 17.60 10.15
N ILE A 525 8.17 18.01 11.37
CA ILE A 525 8.71 17.14 12.41
C ILE A 525 7.68 16.08 12.82
N PHE A 526 6.42 16.48 13.02
CA PHE A 526 5.33 15.57 13.36
C PHE A 526 5.15 14.50 12.28
N MET A 527 5.06 14.91 11.00
CA MET A 527 4.87 13.97 9.89
C MET A 527 6.11 13.13 9.57
N LYS A 528 7.31 13.51 10.03
CA LYS A 528 8.48 12.60 10.03
C LYS A 528 8.26 11.39 10.94
N GLY A 529 7.30 11.43 11.86
CA GLY A 529 6.86 10.30 12.67
C GLY A 529 6.06 9.25 11.90
N THR A 530 5.56 9.56 10.70
CA THR A 530 4.75 8.65 9.89
C THR A 530 5.55 7.41 9.48
N ARG A 531 4.96 6.24 9.70
CA ARG A 531 5.54 4.94 9.33
C ARG A 531 4.88 4.41 8.05
N ASP A 532 5.67 3.74 7.22
CA ASP A 532 5.25 3.03 6.00
C ASP A 532 4.99 1.56 6.35
N CYS A 533 3.77 1.28 6.78
CA CYS A 533 3.30 -0.03 7.21
C CYS A 533 2.43 -0.68 6.11
N PHE A 534 2.84 -0.58 4.84
CA PHE A 534 2.00 -0.75 3.63
C PHE A 534 0.99 0.42 3.46
N MET A 535 0.31 0.75 4.55
CA MET A 535 -0.45 1.98 4.76
C MET A 535 0.33 2.93 5.67
N ALA A 536 0.16 4.23 5.49
CA ALA A 536 0.78 5.22 6.36
C ALA A 536 0.17 5.15 7.76
N THR A 537 1.00 4.97 8.79
CA THR A 537 0.59 5.14 10.18
C THR A 537 1.06 6.51 10.66
N VAL A 538 0.13 7.46 10.77
CA VAL A 538 0.40 8.81 11.27
C VAL A 538 0.45 8.78 12.80
N PRO A 539 1.33 9.56 13.45
CA PRO A 539 1.34 9.66 14.91
C PRO A 539 -0.02 10.12 15.46
N ASN A 540 -0.31 9.75 16.70
CA ASN A 540 -1.52 10.24 17.36
C ASN A 540 -1.41 11.74 17.62
N ILE A 541 -2.53 12.44 17.48
CA ILE A 541 -2.61 13.87 17.76
C ILE A 541 -3.93 14.23 18.42
N ASP A 542 -3.80 15.02 19.48
CA ASP A 542 -4.93 15.56 20.22
C ASP A 542 -5.25 16.97 19.71
N VAL A 543 -6.50 17.14 19.30
CA VAL A 543 -7.07 18.42 18.87
C VAL A 543 -8.17 18.83 19.84
N VAL A 544 -8.53 20.10 19.85
CA VAL A 544 -9.66 20.63 20.60
C VAL A 544 -10.65 21.23 19.62
N PHE A 545 -11.90 20.81 19.74
CA PHE A 545 -13.01 21.41 19.01
C PHE A 545 -13.81 22.32 19.94
N SER A 546 -14.20 23.49 19.46
CA SER A 546 -15.15 24.36 20.17
C SER A 546 -16.32 24.69 19.25
N ALA A 547 -17.49 24.92 19.84
CA ALA A 547 -18.67 25.30 19.07
C ALA A 547 -18.39 26.63 18.37
N ARG A 548 -18.63 26.69 17.06
CA ARG A 548 -18.48 27.93 16.32
C ARG A 548 -19.51 28.95 16.80
N VAL A 549 -19.04 30.13 17.22
CA VAL A 549 -19.93 31.26 17.50
C VAL A 549 -20.30 31.88 16.16
N HIS A 550 -21.56 31.78 15.76
CA HIS A 550 -22.07 32.60 14.66
C HIS A 550 -22.25 34.02 15.21
N SER A 551 -21.42 34.96 14.76
CA SER A 551 -21.68 36.37 15.00
C SER A 551 -23.03 36.70 14.37
N SER A 552 -24.05 36.86 15.21
CA SER A 552 -25.32 37.44 14.83
C SER A 552 -25.07 38.87 14.37
N GLU A 553 -25.09 39.11 13.07
CA GLU A 553 -25.29 40.45 12.50
C GLU A 553 -26.74 40.89 12.66
#